data_AF-A0A251SM28-F1
#
_entry.id   AF-A0A251SM28-F1
#
_cell.length_a   1.000
_cell.length_b   1.000
_cell.length_c   1.000
_cell.angle_alpha   90.00
_cell.angle_beta   90.00
_cell.angle_gamma   90.00
#
_symmetry.space_group_name_H-M   'P 1'
#
loop_
_entity.id
_entity.type
_entity.pdbx_description
1 polymer ?
#
loop_
_entity_poly.entity_id
_entity_poly.type
_entity_poly.pdbx_seq_one_letter_code
_entity_poly.pdbx_strand_id
1 'polypeptide(L)' 'MAECEALRNIRHRNLVKVITACSSVDFQGNDFKALVFDFMPNGSLESWLYSVDNSSYDFSRFNNFVTTRGLYA' A
#
# COMPACT_ATOMS: atom_id res chain seq x y z
N MET A 1 8.97 10.22 -9.38
CA MET A 1 7.94 11.12 -8.78
C MET A 1 6.72 11.30 -9.68
N ALA A 2 6.89 11.55 -10.99
CA ALA A 2 5.78 11.91 -11.90
C ALA A 2 4.58 10.95 -11.88
N GLU A 3 4.80 9.63 -11.90
CA GLU A 3 3.73 8.63 -11.86
C GLU A 3 2.94 8.69 -10.53
N CYS A 4 3.63 8.89 -9.40
CA CYS A 4 2.99 8.99 -8.09
C CYS A 4 2.15 10.28 -7.96
N GLU A 5 2.62 11.38 -8.54
CA GLU A 5 1.86 12.63 -8.59
C GLU A 5 0.62 12.50 -9.48
N ALA A 6 0.74 11.81 -10.62
CA ALA A 6 -0.39 11.50 -11.47
C ALA A 6 -1.44 10.66 -10.69
N LEU A 7 -1.00 9.60 -10.01
CA LEU A 7 -1.87 8.76 -9.19
C LEU A 7 -2.52 9.52 -8.01
N ARG A 8 -1.80 10.47 -7.39
CA ARG A 8 -2.33 11.34 -6.32
C ARG A 8 -3.44 12.27 -6.81
N ASN A 9 -3.41 12.65 -8.09
CA ASN A 9 -4.40 13.55 -8.69
C ASN A 9 -5.67 12.82 -9.17
N ILE A 10 -5.62 11.49 -9.32
CA ILE A 10 -6.80 10.71 -9.69
C ILE A 10 -7.78 10.65 -8.51
N ARG A 11 -9.03 11.10 -8.74
CA ARG A 11 -10.10 11.07 -7.74
C ARG A 11 -11.33 10.38 -8.33
N HIS A 12 -11.61 9.18 -7.85
CA HIS A 12 -12.78 8.40 -8.27
C HIS A 12 -13.31 7.57 -7.10
N ARG A 13 -14.64 7.39 -7.03
CA ARG A 13 -15.30 6.67 -5.91
C ARG A 13 -14.89 5.20 -5.76
N ASN A 14 -14.45 4.57 -6.86
CA ASN A 14 -14.04 3.17 -6.90
C ASN A 14 -12.51 2.98 -6.91
N LEU A 15 -11.73 4.05 -6.79
CA LEU A 15 -10.28 3.98 -6.73
C LEU A 15 -9.81 4.38 -5.34
N VAL A 16 -8.86 3.62 -4.80
CA VAL A 16 -8.24 3.95 -3.51
C VAL A 16 -7.41 5.22 -3.70
N LYS A 17 -7.66 6.21 -2.86
CA LYS A 17 -6.98 7.50 -2.94
C LYS A 17 -5.56 7.41 -2.40
N VAL A 18 -4.57 7.72 -3.23
CA VAL A 18 -3.18 7.92 -2.79
C VAL A 18 -3.11 9.19 -1.95
N ILE A 19 -2.66 9.08 -0.71
CA ILE A 19 -2.39 10.21 0.19
C ILE A 19 -1.04 10.83 -0.18
N THR A 20 0.00 10.00 -0.21
CA THR A 20 1.38 10.40 -0.50
C THR A 20 2.18 9.23 -1.07
N ALA A 21 3.39 9.51 -1.55
CA ALA A 21 4.38 8.52 -1.92
C ALA A 21 5.69 8.82 -1.19
N CYS A 22 6.40 7.78 -0.76
CA CYS A 22 7.70 7.90 -0.12
C CYS A 22 8.75 7.09 -0.89
N SER A 23 9.97 7.60 -0.87
CA SER A 23 11.15 6.93 -1.37
C SER A 23 12.21 7.01 -0.28
N SER A 24 12.87 5.90 0.00
CA SER A 24 13.94 5.79 0.98
C SER A 24 14.97 4.76 0.50
N VAL A 25 16.02 4.55 1.27
CA VAL A 25 16.96 3.45 1.11
C VAL A 25 16.76 2.51 2.30
N ASP A 26 16.67 1.20 2.04
CA ASP A 26 16.53 0.20 3.10
C ASP A 26 17.86 -0.02 3.85
N PHE A 27 17.83 -0.82 4.92
CA PHE A 27 19.02 -1.15 5.72
C PHE A 27 20.09 -1.93 4.95
N GLN A 28 19.76 -2.46 3.77
CA GLN A 28 20.66 -3.19 2.89
C GLN A 28 21.21 -2.32 1.75
N GLY A 29 20.85 -1.03 1.70
CA GLY A 29 21.29 -0.10 0.67
C GLY A 29 20.46 -0.15 -0.61
N ASN A 30 19.31 -0.84 -0.62
CA ASN A 30 18.43 -0.92 -1.79
C ASN A 30 17.42 0.22 -1.80
N ASP A 31 17.01 0.63 -3.01
CA ASP A 31 15.92 1.58 -3.19
C ASP A 31 14.60 1.01 -2.66
N PHE A 32 14.02 1.71 -1.70
CA PHE A 32 12.68 1.45 -1.18
C PHE A 32 11.71 2.53 -1.66
N LYS A 33 10.57 2.12 -2.21
CA LYS A 33 9.49 3.02 -2.64
C LYS A 33 8.16 2.48 -2.12
N ALA A 34 7.33 3.37 -1.59
CA ALA A 34 6.00 3.01 -1.14
C ALA A 34 4.97 4.10 -1.46
N LEU A 35 3.74 3.65 -1.70
CA LEU A 35 2.57 4.50 -1.85
C LEU A 35 1.76 4.41 -0.56
N VAL A 36 1.26 5.54 -0.08
CA VAL A 36 0.49 5.65 1.16
C VAL A 36 -0.97 5.92 0.85
N PHE A 37 -1.86 5.13 1.43
CA PHE A 37 -3.30 5.17 1.22
C PHE A 37 -4.04 5.09 2.57
N ASP A 38 -5.33 5.42 2.57
CA ASP A 38 -6.19 5.19 3.72
C ASP A 38 -6.35 3.69 3.99
N PHE A 39 -6.44 3.33 5.27
CA PHE A 39 -6.65 1.93 5.68
C PHE A 39 -8.01 1.42 5.19
N MET A 40 -8.01 0.24 4.57
CA MET A 40 -9.22 -0.45 4.12
C MET A 40 -9.57 -1.56 5.12
N PRO A 41 -10.53 -1.33 6.05
CA PRO A 41 -10.85 -2.30 7.10
C PRO A 41 -11.42 -3.61 6.57
N ASN A 42 -12.05 -3.57 5.40
CA ASN A 42 -12.58 -4.75 4.74
C ASN A 42 -11.48 -5.53 3.99
N GLY A 43 -10.24 -5.06 3.94
CA GLY A 43 -9.18 -5.74 3.20
C GLY A 43 -9.41 -5.76 1.68
N SER A 44 -8.71 -6.65 0.98
CA SER A 44 -8.76 -6.79 -0.47
C SER A 44 -9.88 -7.73 -0.92
N LEU A 45 -10.38 -7.54 -2.15
CA LEU A 45 -11.35 -8.46 -2.76
C LEU A 45 -10.83 -9.90 -2.82
N GLU A 46 -9.52 -10.09 -3.05
CA GLU A 46 -8.87 -11.39 -2.99
C GLU A 46 -9.10 -12.07 -1.63
N SER A 47 -8.95 -11.34 -0.52
CA SER A 47 -9.22 -11.87 0.82
C SER A 47 -10.68 -12.27 1.02
N TRP A 48 -11.63 -11.63 0.34
CA TRP A 48 -13.05 -12.00 0.38
C TRP A 48 -13.36 -13.22 -0.48
N LEU A 49 -12.66 -13.41 -1.59
CA LEU A 49 -12.91 -14.49 -2.54
C LEU A 49 -12.15 -15.78 -2.20
N TYR A 50 -10.94 -15.67 -1.65
CA TYR A 50 -10.02 -16.78 -1.43
C TYR A 50 -9.75 -17.06 0.06
N SER A 51 -10.65 -16.66 0.96
CA SER A 51 -10.51 -16.78 2.42
C SER A 51 -10.38 -18.21 2.95
N VAL A 52 -10.43 -19.23 2.09
CA VAL A 52 -10.54 -20.65 2.47
C VAL A 52 -9.40 -21.52 1.91
N ASP A 53 -8.60 -21.07 0.94
CA ASP A 53 -7.54 -21.91 0.36
C ASP A 53 -6.14 -21.42 0.74
N ASN A 54 -5.58 -22.09 1.74
CA ASN A 54 -4.25 -21.86 2.29
C ASN A 54 -3.16 -22.09 1.22
N SER A 55 -2.57 -21.02 0.68
CA SER A 55 -1.11 -20.92 0.49
C SER A 55 -0.70 -19.58 -0.14
N SER A 56 -0.15 -18.70 0.70
CA SER A 56 1.00 -17.84 0.38
C SER A 56 0.93 -16.95 -0.87
N TYR A 57 0.03 -15.97 -0.89
CA TYR A 57 0.34 -14.64 -1.44
C TYR A 57 -0.21 -13.58 -0.48
N ASP A 58 0.55 -13.35 0.58
CA ASP A 58 0.15 -12.45 1.65
C ASP A 58 0.32 -10.98 1.22
N PHE A 59 -0.71 -10.42 0.58
CA PHE A 59 -0.80 -8.97 0.35
C PHE A 59 -0.87 -8.18 1.67
N SER A 60 -1.15 -8.84 2.80
CA SER A 60 -1.07 -8.22 4.12
C SER A 60 0.35 -7.75 4.46
N ARG A 61 1.41 -8.30 3.83
CA ARG A 61 2.77 -7.76 3.96
C ARG A 61 2.93 -6.38 3.32
N PHE A 62 2.28 -6.12 2.17
CA PHE A 62 2.33 -4.81 1.53
C PHE A 62 1.46 -3.79 2.26
N ASN A 63 0.28 -4.18 2.73
CA ASN A 63 -0.58 -3.29 3.50
C ASN A 63 0.05 -2.92 4.85
N ASN A 64 0.72 -3.85 5.56
CA ASN A 64 1.38 -3.56 6.82
C ASN A 64 2.53 -2.54 6.70
N PHE A 65 3.26 -2.49 5.58
CA PHE A 65 4.30 -1.48 5.38
C PHE A 65 3.74 -0.07 5.10
N VAL A 66 2.50 0.01 4.64
CA VAL A 66 1.88 1.25 4.15
C VAL A 66 0.90 1.85 5.16
N THR A 67 0.15 1.02 5.90
CA THR A 67 -0.90 1.47 6.82
C THR A 67 -0.46 1.57 8.27
N THR A 68 0.76 1.14 8.61
CA THR A 68 1.31 1.35 9.95
C THR A 68 1.66 2.83 10.10
N ARG A 69 0.70 3.56 10.68
CA ARG A 69 0.74 4.96 11.14
C ARG A 69 2.17 5.39 11.46
N GLY A 70 2.55 6.59 10.98
CA GLY A 70 3.86 7.18 11.24
C GLY A 70 4.31 7.11 12.72
N LEU A 71 5.63 7.25 12.91
CA LEU A 71 6.48 6.88 14.07
C LEU A 71 7.23 5.59 13.68
N TYR A 72 8.46 5.66 13.17
CA TYR A 72 9.59 6.30 13.82
C TYR A 72 10.28 7.30 12.89
N ALA A 73 10.45 8.51 13.40
CA ALA A 73 11.50 9.42 12.95
C ALA A 73 12.88 8.80 13.24
#